data_AF-A0AAJ6EVS1-F1
#
_entry.id   AF-A0AAJ6EVS1-F1
#
_cell.length_a   1.000
_cell.length_b   1.000
_cell.length_c   1.000
_cell.angle_alpha   90.00
_cell.angle_beta   90.00
_cell.angle_gamma   90.00
#
_symmetry.space_group_name_H-M   'P 1'
#
loop_
_entity.id
_entity.type
_entity.pdbx_description
1 polymer ?
#
loop_
_entity_poly.entity_id
_entity_poly.type
_entity_poly.pdbx_seq_one_letter_code
_entity_poly.pdbx_strand_id
1 'polypeptide(L)'
;MATFVANVSSQVEVAAAFSLQELRAAVFAIRDGTAPIPAPKPKAATIGVTEPSAPTMAVFMLKSVWFRDQAGRKRFAGQWEDATMPVATARRALDKGIAVAVTDPRRAQLRGSRGGDFNPQAPDVVDLDAVDEPKPVPHINPVLREANFTVLDRSAEARTIEIEVPRT
;
A
#
# COMPACT_ATOMS: atom_id res chain seq x y z
N MET A 1 -22.05 -16.68 -21.65
CA MET A 1 -21.01 -15.98 -22.45
C MET A 1 -21.24 -16.04 -23.95
N ALA A 2 -21.72 -17.15 -24.53
CA ALA A 2 -21.92 -17.28 -25.99
C ALA A 2 -22.89 -16.24 -26.60
N THR A 3 -24.00 -15.91 -25.92
CA THR A 3 -24.99 -14.94 -26.39
C THR A 3 -24.46 -13.50 -26.45
N PHE A 4 -23.54 -13.15 -25.54
CA PHE A 4 -22.91 -11.81 -25.51
C PHE A 4 -21.95 -11.64 -26.69
N VAL A 5 -21.15 -12.66 -27.00
CA VAL A 5 -20.22 -12.64 -28.14
C VAL A 5 -20.98 -12.54 -29.47
N ALA A 6 -22.09 -13.28 -29.63
CA ALA A 6 -22.94 -13.21 -30.81
C ALA A 6 -23.61 -11.83 -31.00
N ASN A 7 -24.03 -11.19 -29.91
CA ASN A 7 -24.62 -9.85 -29.96
C ASN A 7 -23.58 -8.79 -30.34
N VAL A 8 -22.35 -8.88 -29.81
CA VAL A 8 -21.26 -7.96 -30.16
C VAL A 8 -20.84 -8.15 -31.62
N SER A 9 -20.73 -9.38 -32.14
CA SER A 9 -20.38 -9.61 -33.54
C SER A 9 -21.43 -9.06 -34.50
N SER A 10 -22.72 -9.25 -34.19
CA SER A 10 -23.81 -8.69 -35.00
C SER A 10 -23.83 -7.15 -34.98
N GLN A 11 -23.56 -6.53 -33.82
CA GLN A 11 -23.45 -5.07 -33.73
C GLN A 11 -22.25 -4.51 -34.51
N VAL A 12 -21.11 -5.21 -34.51
CA VAL A 12 -19.93 -4.84 -35.29
C VAL A 12 -20.22 -4.92 -36.80
N GLU A 13 -20.93 -5.96 -37.25
CA GLU A 13 -21.32 -6.09 -38.67
C GLU A 13 -22.24 -4.95 -39.13
N VAL A 14 -23.25 -4.60 -38.31
CA VAL A 14 -24.18 -3.50 -38.64
C VAL A 14 -23.46 -2.15 -38.64
N ALA A 15 -22.59 -1.89 -37.65
CA ALA A 15 -21.81 -0.66 -37.59
C ALA A 15 -20.82 -0.55 -38.77
N ALA A 16 -20.18 -1.65 -39.17
CA ALA A 16 -19.26 -1.69 -40.30
C ALA A 16 -19.99 -1.45 -41.63
N ALA A 17 -21.15 -2.08 -41.85
CA ALA A 17 -21.95 -1.90 -43.06
C ALA A 17 -22.42 -0.45 -43.23
N PHE A 18 -22.88 0.19 -42.15
CA PHE A 18 -23.30 1.58 -42.15
C PHE A 18 -22.13 2.52 -42.48
N SER A 19 -20.98 2.33 -41.81
CA SER A 19 -19.78 3.14 -42.05
C SER A 19 -19.23 3.02 -43.49
N LEU A 20 -19.34 1.84 -44.12
CA LEU A 20 -18.86 1.62 -45.49
C LEU A 20 -19.77 2.29 -46.53
N GLN A 21 -21.08 2.28 -46.32
CA GLN A 21 -22.02 2.96 -47.22
C GLN A 21 -21.86 4.48 -47.16
N GLU A 22 -21.75 5.06 -45.97
CA GLU A 22 -21.47 6.48 -45.79
C GLU A 22 -20.13 6.88 -46.42
N LEU A 23 -19.10 6.05 -46.25
CA LEU A 23 -17.79 6.31 -46.86
C LEU A 23 -17.86 6.32 -48.39
N ARG A 24 -18.60 5.38 -49.00
CA ARG A 24 -18.80 5.35 -50.46
C ARG A 24 -19.58 6.57 -50.95
N ALA A 25 -20.64 6.94 -50.25
CA ALA A 25 -21.43 8.13 -50.57
C ALA A 25 -20.57 9.41 -50.50
N ALA A 26 -19.71 9.53 -49.49
CA ALA A 26 -18.77 10.64 -49.37
C ALA A 26 -17.78 10.70 -50.55
N VAL A 27 -17.26 9.56 -51.00
CA VAL A 27 -16.36 9.49 -52.17
C VAL A 27 -17.06 9.96 -53.45
N PHE A 28 -18.30 9.55 -53.68
CA PHE A 28 -19.07 10.01 -54.84
C PHE A 28 -19.39 11.51 -54.75
N ALA A 29 -19.79 12.01 -53.58
CA ALA A 29 -20.05 13.43 -53.38
C ALA A 29 -18.80 14.31 -53.63
N ILE A 30 -17.62 13.84 -53.22
CA ILE A 30 -16.34 14.51 -53.52
C ILE A 30 -16.05 14.45 -55.02
N ARG A 31 -16.24 13.29 -55.66
CA ARG A 31 -16.01 13.11 -57.10
C ARG A 31 -16.91 14.01 -57.95
N ASP A 32 -18.17 14.14 -57.58
CA ASP A 32 -19.17 14.95 -58.30
C ASP A 32 -19.07 16.45 -57.94
N GLY A 33 -18.10 16.83 -57.10
CA GLY A 33 -17.83 18.22 -56.72
C GLY A 33 -18.87 18.83 -55.76
N THR A 34 -19.75 18.01 -55.18
CA THR A 34 -20.81 18.46 -54.26
C THR A 34 -20.35 18.51 -52.80
N ALA A 35 -19.19 17.90 -52.47
CA ALA A 35 -18.55 17.98 -51.16
C ALA A 35 -17.06 18.32 -51.27
N PRO A 36 -16.51 19.13 -50.35
CA PRO A 36 -15.07 19.43 -50.31
C PRO A 36 -14.25 18.22 -49.85
N ILE A 37 -13.01 18.13 -50.33
CA ILE A 37 -12.05 17.11 -49.86
C ILE A 37 -11.75 17.37 -48.37
N PRO A 38 -11.92 16.37 -47.48
CA PRO A 38 -11.60 16.52 -46.07
C PRO A 38 -10.15 16.96 -45.87
N ALA A 39 -9.95 17.96 -45.00
CA ALA A 39 -8.60 18.40 -44.64
C ALA A 39 -7.78 17.23 -44.08
N PRO A 40 -6.47 17.16 -44.36
CA PRO A 40 -5.62 16.13 -43.81
C PRO A 40 -5.73 16.13 -42.29
N LYS A 41 -6.04 14.96 -41.71
CA LYS A 41 -6.11 14.81 -40.26
C LYS A 41 -4.78 15.28 -39.66
N PRO A 42 -4.82 16.07 -38.56
CA PRO A 42 -3.60 16.51 -37.91
C PRO A 42 -2.73 15.29 -37.60
N LYS A 43 -1.46 15.35 -38.05
CA LYS A 43 -0.48 14.29 -37.79
C LYS A 43 -0.46 14.05 -36.29
N ALA A 44 -0.74 12.82 -35.87
CA ALA A 44 -0.65 12.43 -34.46
C ALA A 44 0.72 12.86 -33.95
N ALA A 45 0.74 13.73 -32.94
CA ALA A 45 1.97 14.17 -32.31
C ALA A 45 2.76 12.93 -31.88
N THR A 46 4.04 12.89 -32.22
CA THR A 46 4.97 11.87 -31.76
C THR A 46 4.91 11.84 -30.23
N ILE A 47 4.37 10.74 -29.68
CA ILE A 47 4.38 10.47 -28.25
C ILE A 47 5.85 10.45 -27.85
N GLY A 48 6.28 11.44 -27.08
CA GLY A 48 7.65 11.50 -26.57
C GLY A 48 7.98 10.20 -25.86
N VAL A 49 9.16 9.64 -26.15
CA VAL A 49 9.66 8.44 -25.48
C VAL A 49 9.69 8.71 -23.98
N THR A 50 8.75 8.11 -23.26
CA THR A 50 8.69 8.19 -21.81
C THR A 50 9.93 7.49 -21.26
N GLU A 51 10.72 8.21 -20.47
CA GLU A 51 11.87 7.68 -19.75
C GLU A 51 11.49 6.38 -19.01
N PRO A 52 12.32 5.32 -19.04
CA PRO A 52 11.96 4.03 -18.45
C PRO A 52 11.70 4.21 -16.95
N SER A 53 10.44 3.99 -16.56
CA SER A 53 10.00 3.99 -15.17
C SER A 53 10.90 3.09 -14.33
N ALA A 54 11.42 3.62 -13.21
CA ALA A 54 12.25 2.85 -12.30
C ALA A 54 11.52 1.57 -11.85
N PRO A 55 12.25 0.46 -11.62
CA PRO A 55 11.62 -0.81 -11.26
C PRO A 55 10.90 -0.66 -9.92
N THR A 56 9.62 -1.02 -9.91
CA THR A 56 8.77 -1.10 -8.72
C THR A 56 8.57 -2.56 -8.33
N MET A 57 8.35 -2.80 -7.03
CA MET A 57 8.11 -4.13 -6.48
C MET A 57 6.88 -4.09 -5.58
N ALA A 58 6.03 -5.11 -5.70
CA ALA A 58 4.92 -5.33 -4.79
C ALA A 58 5.41 -6.08 -3.55
N VAL A 59 5.05 -5.59 -2.37
CA VAL A 59 5.33 -6.22 -1.08
C VAL A 59 4.08 -6.23 -0.22
N PHE A 60 3.96 -7.24 0.65
CA PHE A 60 2.88 -7.34 1.62
C PHE A 60 3.29 -6.70 2.93
N MET A 61 2.52 -5.73 3.41
CA MET A 61 2.87 -4.95 4.60
C MET A 61 2.43 -5.64 5.87
N LEU A 62 3.33 -5.82 6.84
CA LEU A 62 2.98 -6.29 8.19
C LEU A 62 2.71 -5.14 9.16
N LYS A 63 3.19 -3.93 8.86
CA LYS A 63 2.91 -2.71 9.63
C LYS A 63 2.56 -1.57 8.68
N SER A 64 1.91 -0.54 9.23
CA SER A 64 1.55 0.67 8.48
C SER A 64 2.75 1.58 8.32
N VAL A 65 2.93 2.15 7.13
CA VAL A 65 4.18 2.83 6.79
C VAL A 65 3.98 4.04 5.88
N TRP A 66 4.74 5.09 6.14
CA TRP A 66 5.01 6.17 5.20
C TRP A 66 6.28 5.89 4.39
N PHE A 67 6.18 6.07 3.08
CA PHE A 67 7.30 5.93 2.16
C PHE A 67 7.22 6.96 1.04
N ARG A 68 8.35 7.28 0.41
CA ARG A 68 8.37 8.11 -0.79
C ARG A 68 8.31 7.25 -2.04
N ASP A 69 7.39 7.61 -2.92
CA ASP A 69 7.29 7.03 -4.26
C ASP A 69 8.40 7.56 -5.18
N GLN A 70 8.55 7.01 -6.38
CA GLN A 70 9.53 7.45 -7.38
C GLN A 70 9.43 8.95 -7.67
N ALA A 71 8.22 9.51 -7.65
CA ALA A 71 7.97 10.94 -7.84
C ALA A 71 8.28 11.81 -6.59
N GLY A 72 8.91 11.25 -5.56
CA GLY A 72 9.21 11.93 -4.29
C GLY A 72 7.98 12.20 -3.41
N ARG A 73 6.79 11.75 -3.83
CA ARG A 73 5.54 11.94 -3.09
C ARG A 73 5.47 10.97 -1.92
N LYS A 74 5.14 11.48 -0.73
CA LYS A 74 4.83 10.65 0.43
C LYS A 74 3.55 9.86 0.15
N ARG A 75 3.66 8.54 0.21
CA ARG A 75 2.58 7.59 0.13
C ARG A 75 2.48 6.80 1.41
N PHE A 76 1.26 6.38 1.69
CA PHE A 76 0.92 5.60 2.85
C PHE A 76 0.62 4.17 2.40
N ALA A 77 1.16 3.19 3.13
CA ALA A 77 0.89 1.78 2.93
C ALA A 77 0.27 1.19 4.21
N GLY A 78 -0.94 0.66 4.12
CA GLY A 78 -1.67 0.07 5.24
C GLY A 78 -1.05 -1.23 5.73
N GLN A 79 -1.16 -1.48 7.04
CA GLN A 79 -0.86 -2.81 7.58
C GLN A 79 -1.82 -3.85 6.97
N TRP A 80 -1.25 -4.99 6.60
CA TRP A 80 -1.90 -6.13 5.97
C TRP A 80 -2.48 -5.82 4.58
N GLU A 81 -1.90 -4.83 3.90
CA GLU A 81 -2.21 -4.50 2.52
C GLU A 81 -1.02 -4.79 1.59
N ASP A 82 -1.33 -4.96 0.31
CA ASP A 82 -0.31 -5.02 -0.72
C ASP A 82 0.06 -3.59 -1.13
N ALA A 83 1.35 -3.26 -1.07
CA ALA A 83 1.85 -1.96 -1.49
C ALA A 83 2.88 -2.12 -2.62
N THR A 84 2.70 -1.34 -3.68
CA THR A 84 3.68 -1.21 -4.76
C THR A 84 4.58 -0.01 -4.49
N MET A 85 5.87 -0.24 -4.36
CA MET A 85 6.85 0.81 -4.05
C MET A 85 8.16 0.60 -4.83
N PRO A 86 9.05 1.61 -4.91
CA PRO A 86 10.34 1.47 -5.56
C PRO A 86 11.16 0.32 -4.96
N VAL A 87 11.91 -0.43 -5.79
CA VAL A 87 12.67 -1.61 -5.36
C VAL A 87 13.60 -1.32 -4.17
N ALA A 88 14.25 -0.16 -4.13
CA ALA A 88 15.13 0.22 -3.02
C ALA A 88 14.36 0.34 -1.70
N THR A 89 13.21 1.02 -1.72
CA THR A 89 12.31 1.19 -0.57
C THR A 89 11.72 -0.15 -0.13
N ALA A 90 11.32 -0.98 -1.08
CA ALA A 90 10.77 -2.30 -0.81
C ALA A 90 11.81 -3.23 -0.15
N ARG A 91 13.07 -3.24 -0.63
CA ARG A 91 14.16 -3.98 0.02
C ARG A 91 14.39 -3.54 1.45
N ARG A 92 14.43 -2.22 1.70
CA ARG A 92 14.55 -1.68 3.06
C ARG A 92 13.40 -2.12 3.96
N ALA A 93 12.17 -2.17 3.44
CA ALA A 93 11.01 -2.64 4.19
C ALA A 93 11.08 -4.14 4.52
N LEU A 94 11.60 -4.95 3.60
CA LEU A 94 11.87 -6.38 3.83
C LEU A 94 12.97 -6.57 4.89
N ASP A 95 14.07 -5.83 4.79
CA ASP A 95 15.21 -5.92 5.71
C ASP A 95 14.82 -5.53 7.15
N LYS A 96 13.98 -4.49 7.31
CA LYS A 96 13.44 -4.07 8.61
C LYS A 96 12.32 -4.99 9.14
N GLY A 97 11.94 -6.05 8.41
CA GLY A 97 10.86 -6.97 8.76
C GLY A 97 9.47 -6.29 8.82
N ILE A 98 9.33 -5.14 8.18
CA ILE A 98 8.09 -4.36 8.14
C ILE A 98 7.17 -4.86 7.01
N ALA A 99 7.77 -5.35 5.93
CA ALA A 99 7.09 -5.97 4.82
C ALA A 99 7.63 -7.38 4.60
N VAL A 100 6.86 -8.18 3.86
CA VAL A 100 7.21 -9.55 3.45
C VAL A 100 6.91 -9.72 1.96
N ALA A 101 7.54 -10.72 1.34
CA ALA A 101 7.22 -11.11 -0.02
C ALA A 101 5.73 -11.46 -0.17
N VAL A 102 5.15 -11.12 -1.33
CA VAL A 102 3.74 -11.39 -1.68
C VAL A 102 3.41 -12.88 -1.70
N THR A 103 4.43 -13.73 -1.84
CA THR A 103 4.31 -15.20 -1.85
C THR A 103 4.18 -15.82 -0.46
N ASP A 104 4.31 -15.05 0.63
CA ASP A 104 4.22 -15.58 1.98
C ASP A 104 2.78 -15.98 2.35
N PRO A 105 2.55 -17.16 2.98
CA PRO A 105 1.21 -17.60 3.40
C PRO A 105 0.49 -16.61 4.33
N ARG A 106 1.21 -15.79 5.10
CA ARG A 106 0.63 -14.77 5.98
C ARG A 106 -0.21 -13.76 5.23
N ARG A 107 0.13 -13.47 3.96
CA ARG A 107 -0.70 -12.63 3.10
C ARG A 107 -2.09 -13.22 2.93
N ALA A 108 -2.22 -14.51 2.67
CA ALA A 108 -3.52 -15.13 2.44
C ALA A 108 -4.44 -15.07 3.69
N GLN A 109 -3.83 -15.08 4.88
CA GLN A 109 -4.56 -15.06 6.14
C GLN A 109 -4.90 -13.64 6.62
N LEU A 110 -3.97 -12.70 6.47
CA LEU A 110 -4.07 -11.37 7.08
C LEU A 110 -4.58 -10.31 6.11
N ARG A 111 -4.51 -10.54 4.80
CA ARG A 111 -4.91 -9.53 3.81
C ARG A 111 -6.36 -9.11 4.01
N GLY A 112 -6.57 -7.81 4.23
CA GLY A 112 -7.89 -7.22 4.46
C GLY A 112 -8.45 -7.39 5.87
N SER A 113 -7.69 -7.98 6.80
CA SER A 113 -8.16 -8.20 8.19
C SER A 113 -8.22 -6.93 9.05
N ARG A 114 -7.58 -5.81 8.63
CA ARG A 114 -7.49 -4.58 9.46
C ARG A 114 -8.75 -3.72 9.46
N GLY A 115 -9.71 -3.96 8.55
CA GLY A 115 -10.88 -3.09 8.41
C GLY A 115 -10.51 -1.66 7.97
N GLY A 116 -11.53 -0.82 7.75
CA GLY A 116 -11.38 0.53 7.18
C GLY A 116 -10.91 1.62 8.17
N ASP A 117 -10.76 1.30 9.46
CA ASP A 117 -10.48 2.28 10.52
C ASP A 117 -8.99 2.57 10.65
N PHE A 118 -8.36 2.96 9.55
CA PHE A 118 -6.95 3.29 9.53
C PHE A 118 -6.71 4.78 9.79
N ASN A 119 -5.97 5.09 10.87
CA ASN A 119 -5.51 6.45 11.16
C ASN A 119 -4.03 6.64 10.72
N PRO A 120 -3.75 7.44 9.68
CA PRO A 120 -2.39 7.70 9.18
C PRO A 120 -1.45 8.42 10.14
N GLN A 121 -1.99 9.00 11.22
CA GLN A 121 -1.24 9.71 12.27
C GLN A 121 -1.03 8.85 13.52
N ALA A 122 -1.39 7.56 13.48
CA ALA A 122 -1.22 6.70 14.63
C ALA A 122 0.27 6.44 14.95
N PRO A 123 0.64 6.27 16.23
CA PRO A 123 2.03 6.13 16.66
C PRO A 123 2.67 4.81 16.22
N ASP A 124 1.89 3.84 15.72
CA ASP A 124 2.36 2.58 15.16
C ASP A 124 2.81 2.69 13.69
N VAL A 125 2.58 3.85 13.05
CA VAL A 125 2.99 4.11 11.67
C VAL A 125 4.48 4.43 11.62
N VAL A 126 5.23 3.63 10.86
CA VAL A 126 6.68 3.79 10.70
C VAL A 126 6.98 4.66 9.48
N ASP A 127 7.97 5.54 9.55
CA ASP A 127 8.51 6.22 8.35
C ASP A 127 9.73 5.44 7.84
N LEU A 128 9.65 4.89 6.63
CA LEU A 128 10.74 4.13 5.98
C LEU A 128 11.91 5.02 5.54
N ASP A 129 11.65 6.31 5.36
CA ASP A 129 12.60 7.29 4.85
C ASP A 129 13.12 8.25 5.92
N ALA A 130 12.57 8.19 7.13
CA ALA A 130 13.22 8.77 8.29
C ALA A 130 14.54 8.02 8.49
N VAL A 131 15.65 8.71 8.17
CA VAL A 131 17.01 8.30 8.53
C VAL A 131 16.97 7.92 10.00
N ASP A 132 17.46 6.73 10.34
CA ASP A 132 17.53 6.23 11.71
C ASP A 132 18.36 7.22 12.56
N GLU A 133 17.72 8.27 13.07
CA GLU A 133 18.21 8.95 14.25
C GLU A 133 18.13 7.90 15.35
N PRO A 134 19.26 7.50 15.96
CA PRO A 134 19.23 6.54 17.03
C PRO A 134 18.34 7.11 18.11
N LYS A 135 17.17 6.49 18.30
CA LYS A 135 16.25 6.84 19.37
C LYS A 135 17.08 6.90 20.65
N PRO A 136 17.20 8.06 21.32
CA PRO A 136 17.99 8.14 22.54
C PRO A 136 17.36 7.15 23.51
N VAL A 137 18.09 6.08 23.80
CA VAL A 137 17.71 5.14 24.84
C VAL A 137 17.61 6.00 26.10
N PRO A 138 16.44 6.09 26.76
CA PRO A 138 16.34 6.86 27.99
C PRO A 138 17.40 6.29 28.93
N HIS A 139 18.31 7.16 29.39
CA HIS A 139 19.31 6.80 30.38
C HIS A 139 18.55 6.50 31.67
N ILE A 140 18.19 5.24 31.87
CA ILE A 140 17.63 4.77 33.12
C ILE A 140 18.81 4.79 34.09
N ASN A 141 18.89 5.83 34.92
CA ASN A 141 19.78 5.81 36.08
C ASN A 141 19.45 4.54 36.87
N PRO A 142 20.40 3.62 37.09
CA PRO A 142 20.16 2.43 37.88
C PRO A 142 20.05 2.83 39.35
N VAL A 143 18.86 3.30 39.76
CA VAL A 143 18.52 3.69 41.14
C VAL A 143 18.85 2.58 42.14
N LEU A 144 18.89 1.32 41.68
CA LEU A 144 19.24 0.15 42.48
C LEU A 144 20.70 0.12 42.96
N ARG A 145 21.63 0.87 42.34
CA ARG A 145 23.03 0.91 42.79
C ARG A 145 23.28 1.97 43.86
N GLU A 146 22.43 3.00 43.95
CA GLU A 146 22.50 4.08 44.96
C GLU A 146 21.57 3.83 46.16
N ALA A 147 20.66 2.86 46.07
CA ALA A 147 19.79 2.50 47.17
C ALA A 147 20.59 1.81 48.30
N ASN A 148 20.83 2.54 49.39
CA ASN A 148 21.33 2.00 50.66
C ASN A 148 20.27 1.13 51.33
N PHE A 149 20.12 -0.11 50.85
CA PHE A 149 19.24 -1.09 51.49
C PHE A 149 19.79 -1.46 52.87
N THR A 150 19.13 -1.01 53.94
CA THR A 150 19.39 -1.49 55.30
C THR A 150 18.51 -2.71 55.59
N VAL A 151 19.13 -3.83 55.95
CA VAL A 151 18.39 -5.02 56.42
C VAL A 151 17.72 -4.67 57.74
N LEU A 152 16.38 -4.62 57.76
CA LEU A 152 15.61 -4.49 59.00
C LEU A 152 15.57 -5.86 59.69
N ASP A 153 16.16 -5.96 60.88
CA ASP A 153 16.01 -7.13 61.74
C ASP A 153 14.61 -7.11 62.37
N ARG A 154 13.77 -8.08 61.97
CA ARG A 154 12.40 -8.25 62.49
C ARG A 154 12.30 -9.34 63.56
N SER A 155 13.43 -9.87 64.03
CA SER A 155 13.45 -10.94 65.04
C SER A 155 12.89 -10.51 66.41
N ALA A 156 12.84 -9.19 66.68
CA ALA A 156 12.29 -8.62 67.91
C ALA A 156 10.76 -8.34 67.85
N GLU A 157 10.16 -8.27 66.65
CA GLU A 157 8.71 -8.05 66.52
C GLU A 157 7.96 -9.39 66.47
N ALA A 158 7.82 -10.04 67.62
CA ALA A 158 6.85 -11.12 67.80
C ALA A 158 5.43 -10.52 67.76
N ARG A 159 4.92 -10.23 66.55
CA ARG A 159 3.51 -9.91 66.36
C ARG A 159 2.72 -11.21 66.48
N THR A 160 2.25 -11.51 67.68
CA THR A 160 1.32 -12.61 67.94
C THR A 160 0.02 -12.31 67.20
N ILE A 161 -0.27 -13.05 66.14
CA ILE A 161 -1.57 -13.01 65.46
C ILE A 161 -2.43 -14.06 66.14
N GLU A 162 -3.37 -13.63 66.99
CA GLU A 162 -4.41 -14.52 67.51
C GLU A 162 -5.41 -14.79 66.39
N ILE A 163 -5.43 -16.02 65.89
CA ILE A 163 -6.42 -16.49 64.92
C ILE A 163 -7.48 -17.23 65.71
N GLU A 164 -8.62 -16.58 65.97
CA GLU A 164 -9.79 -17.26 66.52
C GLU A 164 -10.37 -18.20 65.45
N VAL A 165 -10.22 -19.51 65.69
CA VAL A 165 -10.85 -20.55 64.87
C VAL A 165 -12.13 -21.01 65.57
N PRO A 166 -13.33 -20.79 65.00
CA PRO A 166 -14.55 -21.32 65.56
C PRO A 166 -14.54 -22.85 65.49
N ARG A 167 -14.65 -23.51 66.64
CA ARG A 167 -14.96 -24.94 66.72
C ARG A 167 -16.47 -25.10 66.68
N THR A 168 -16.91 -25.99 65.78
CA THR A 168 -18.28 -26.48 65.56
C THR A 168 -19.04 -26.79 66.83
#